data_AF-A0A960TNE9-F1
#
_entry.id   AF-A0A960TNE9-F1
#
_cell.length_a   1.000
_cell.length_b   1.000
_cell.length_c   1.000
_cell.angle_alpha   90.00
_cell.angle_beta   90.00
_cell.angle_gamma   90.00
#
_symmetry.space_group_name_H-M   'P 1'
#
loop_
_entity.id
_entity.type
_entity.pdbx_description
1 polymer ?
#
loop_
_entity_poly.entity_id
_entity_poly.type
_entity_poly.pdbx_seq_one_letter_code
_entity_poly.pdbx_strand_id
1 'polypeptide(L)'
;MSLSKRRMEFDSSYESFSDLMLGVTVLLIALVAVLTINVSVKSDNSIKNLIYNNRFTGGVERPKVYLSAYSYSYQGMSDEETSRQKILYGDSPLVIVMLESPSHAKTYTRLDEKGQTVTDTKGSSFDGKSALDLEDFYHLIGGIEPGEFLVGEEKNMLLNVFFGSKNVLLSRINRELSLDLNLTETVVNTSLPLFNRENQKIHSFGKYKESNLYIFIESEITPQGQKRVWIGDTYFVIPDKLSGGELDFLVGFSSPNTQIVYLGEYSKESPKKNKRIQFFQTNGFESAASDYERYHFSSWDSVHERIYQEIPKNLSKEDTKAEIRKAVSLVNLSSAALNKIPLTDEILPPLLKHRKAWLAYGTHFSQTDQEVPGWIVQEFLNPLGYNKRIPRQEETSKE
;
A
#
# COMPACT_ATOMS: atom_id res chain seq x y z
N MET A 1 -38.82 6.99 85.82
CA MET A 1 -38.81 6.24 84.53
C MET A 1 -37.59 6.72 83.75
N SER A 2 -36.59 5.85 83.55
CA SER A 2 -35.17 6.21 83.43
C SER A 2 -34.73 6.66 82.02
N LEU A 3 -33.78 7.61 82.00
CA LEU A 3 -33.04 8.08 80.83
C LEU A 3 -32.29 6.95 80.07
N SER A 4 -32.10 5.78 80.68
CA SER A 4 -31.48 4.62 80.04
C SER A 4 -32.35 3.97 78.95
N LYS A 5 -33.69 4.07 79.07
CA LYS A 5 -34.60 3.47 78.08
C LYS A 5 -34.69 4.27 76.78
N ARG A 6 -34.54 5.61 76.85
CA ARG A 6 -34.52 6.48 75.66
C ARG A 6 -33.22 6.39 74.85
N ARG A 7 -32.08 6.02 75.46
CA ARG A 7 -30.80 5.85 74.74
C ARG A 7 -30.82 4.59 73.85
N MET A 8 -31.36 3.48 74.35
CA MET A 8 -31.45 2.21 73.59
C MET A 8 -32.36 2.28 72.36
N GLU A 9 -33.44 3.06 72.38
CA GLU A 9 -34.34 3.22 71.22
C GLU A 9 -33.73 4.12 70.13
N PHE A 10 -32.89 5.09 70.50
CA PHE A 10 -32.22 5.97 69.54
C PHE A 10 -31.04 5.28 68.84
N ASP A 11 -30.27 4.46 69.56
CA ASP A 11 -29.13 3.72 68.98
C ASP A 11 -29.58 2.64 67.98
N SER A 12 -30.67 1.90 68.27
CA SER A 12 -31.20 0.90 67.33
C SER A 12 -31.82 1.52 66.06
N SER A 13 -32.38 2.72 66.19
CA SER A 13 -32.94 3.46 65.06
C SER A 13 -31.85 4.02 64.13
N TYR A 14 -30.71 4.42 64.68
CA TYR A 14 -29.56 4.88 63.90
C TYR A 14 -28.83 3.75 63.18
N GLU A 15 -28.66 2.60 63.84
CA GLU A 15 -28.11 1.39 63.20
C GLU A 15 -29.01 0.93 62.05
N SER A 16 -30.34 0.91 62.24
CA SER A 16 -31.30 0.57 61.19
C SER A 16 -31.26 1.55 60.01
N PHE A 17 -31.08 2.84 60.24
CA PHE A 17 -30.95 3.83 59.17
C PHE A 17 -29.60 3.71 58.44
N SER A 18 -28.52 3.46 59.18
CA SER A 18 -27.18 3.24 58.62
C SER A 18 -27.15 2.00 57.72
N ASP A 19 -27.73 0.89 58.15
CA ASP A 19 -27.82 -0.34 57.35
C ASP A 19 -28.68 -0.15 56.09
N LEU A 20 -29.75 0.63 56.19
CA LEU A 20 -30.60 0.97 55.06
C LEU A 20 -29.85 1.87 54.06
N MET A 21 -29.11 2.86 54.53
CA MET A 21 -28.28 3.74 53.69
C MET A 21 -27.10 2.98 53.06
N LEU A 22 -26.49 2.05 53.79
CA LEU A 22 -25.46 1.16 53.26
C LEU A 22 -26.03 0.26 52.16
N GLY A 23 -27.20 -0.34 52.40
CA GLY A 23 -27.90 -1.17 51.43
C GLY A 23 -28.25 -0.40 50.15
N VAL A 24 -28.79 0.81 50.28
CA VAL A 24 -29.08 1.70 49.14
C VAL A 24 -27.81 2.09 48.40
N THR A 25 -26.72 2.38 49.11
CA THR A 25 -25.43 2.76 48.50
C THR A 25 -24.81 1.61 47.72
N VAL A 26 -24.80 0.39 48.29
CA VAL A 26 -24.33 -0.82 47.60
C VAL A 26 -25.16 -1.09 46.35
N LEU A 27 -26.49 -0.91 46.45
CA LEU A 27 -27.39 -1.11 45.32
C LEU A 27 -27.15 -0.08 44.22
N LEU A 28 -26.93 1.20 44.56
CA LEU A 28 -26.56 2.25 43.61
C LEU A 28 -25.21 1.97 42.93
N ILE A 29 -24.19 1.55 43.68
CA ILE A 29 -22.87 1.19 43.11
C ILE A 29 -23.02 0.02 42.14
N ALA A 30 -23.77 -1.02 42.51
CA ALA A 30 -24.03 -2.15 41.63
C ALA A 30 -24.78 -1.73 40.36
N LEU A 31 -25.76 -0.83 40.48
CA LEU A 31 -26.54 -0.33 39.35
C LEU A 31 -25.68 0.51 38.40
N VAL A 32 -24.81 1.37 38.94
CA VAL A 32 -23.82 2.14 38.15
C VAL A 32 -22.82 1.22 37.46
N ALA A 33 -22.32 0.18 38.13
CA ALA A 33 -21.41 -0.79 37.54
C ALA A 33 -22.08 -1.55 36.38
N VAL A 34 -23.31 -2.02 36.56
CA VAL A 34 -24.09 -2.68 35.50
C VAL A 34 -24.37 -1.73 34.34
N LEU A 35 -24.73 -0.48 34.61
CA LEU A 35 -24.96 0.52 33.57
C LEU A 35 -23.68 0.79 32.77
N THR A 36 -22.54 0.92 33.45
CA THR A 36 -21.23 1.14 32.84
C THR A 36 -20.84 -0.03 31.95
N ILE A 37 -20.98 -1.27 32.43
CA ILE A 37 -20.72 -2.47 31.64
C ILE A 37 -21.64 -2.52 30.41
N ASN A 38 -22.94 -2.23 30.58
CA ASN A 38 -23.90 -2.30 29.49
C ASN A 38 -23.67 -1.19 28.43
N VAL A 39 -23.31 0.03 28.87
CA VAL A 39 -22.94 1.13 27.97
C VAL A 39 -21.63 0.84 27.26
N SER A 40 -20.61 0.30 27.93
CA SER A 40 -19.35 -0.08 27.30
C SER A 40 -19.55 -1.20 26.28
N VAL A 41 -20.32 -2.24 26.60
CA VAL A 41 -20.60 -3.36 25.68
C VAL A 41 -21.44 -2.90 24.48
N LYS A 42 -22.47 -2.05 24.70
CA LYS A 42 -23.27 -1.48 23.60
C LYS A 42 -22.45 -0.53 22.73
N SER A 43 -21.63 0.33 23.33
CA SER A 43 -20.79 1.27 22.59
C SER A 43 -19.75 0.51 21.75
N ASP A 44 -19.03 -0.46 22.30
CA ASP A 44 -18.08 -1.28 21.54
C ASP A 44 -18.75 -2.02 20.36
N ASN A 45 -19.91 -2.64 20.59
CA ASN A 45 -20.63 -3.35 19.52
C ASN A 45 -21.21 -2.38 18.47
N SER A 46 -21.73 -1.22 18.89
CA SER A 46 -22.24 -0.20 17.96
C SER A 46 -21.12 0.46 17.14
N ILE A 47 -19.96 0.74 17.73
CA ILE A 47 -18.79 1.33 17.06
C ILE A 47 -18.21 0.33 16.05
N LYS A 48 -18.11 -0.95 16.40
CA LYS A 48 -17.69 -2.01 15.45
C LYS A 48 -18.60 -2.12 14.24
N ASN A 49 -19.91 -1.92 14.42
CA ASN A 49 -20.87 -1.95 13.33
C ASN A 49 -20.82 -0.70 12.43
N LEU A 50 -20.24 0.41 12.91
CA LEU A 50 -20.18 1.69 12.21
C LEU A 50 -18.83 1.98 11.55
N ILE A 51 -17.85 1.07 11.62
CA ILE A 51 -16.48 1.30 11.12
C ILE A 51 -16.00 0.09 10.29
N TYR A 52 -15.32 0.34 9.17
CA TYR A 52 -14.62 -0.72 8.45
C TYR A 52 -13.38 -1.15 9.24
N ASN A 53 -13.29 -2.43 9.59
CA ASN A 53 -12.14 -2.95 10.33
C ASN A 53 -10.86 -3.02 9.50
N ASN A 54 -10.98 -3.03 8.17
CA ASN A 54 -9.90 -3.23 7.22
C ASN A 54 -9.58 -2.00 6.34
N ARG A 55 -10.14 -0.81 6.64
CA ARG A 55 -9.92 0.40 5.85
C ARG A 55 -9.35 1.55 6.67
N PHE A 56 -8.30 2.16 6.15
CA PHE A 56 -7.56 3.22 6.83
C PHE A 56 -7.30 4.41 5.90
N THR A 57 -7.35 5.62 6.44
CA THR A 57 -7.07 6.87 5.74
C THR A 57 -6.07 7.72 6.54
N GLY A 58 -5.51 8.74 5.90
CA GLY A 58 -4.44 9.59 6.44
C GLY A 58 -4.38 10.95 5.75
N GLY A 59 -3.58 11.88 6.25
CA GLY A 59 -3.28 13.13 5.53
C GLY A 59 -4.45 14.14 5.41
N VAL A 60 -4.18 15.23 4.69
CA VAL A 60 -5.12 16.37 4.51
C VAL A 60 -5.14 16.94 3.08
N GLU A 61 -4.16 16.58 2.23
CA GLU A 61 -4.06 17.08 0.87
C GLU A 61 -4.56 16.07 -0.15
N ARG A 62 -4.77 16.49 -1.40
CA ARG A 62 -4.98 15.58 -2.54
C ARG A 62 -3.72 14.70 -2.73
N PRO A 63 -3.86 13.40 -3.04
CA PRO A 63 -2.70 12.52 -3.21
C PRO A 63 -1.86 12.92 -4.43
N LYS A 64 -0.55 12.82 -4.30
CA LYS A 64 0.43 13.29 -5.27
C LYS A 64 1.67 12.39 -5.26
N VAL A 65 2.28 12.16 -6.42
CA VAL A 65 3.54 11.42 -6.54
C VAL A 65 4.41 12.01 -7.64
N TYR A 66 5.72 12.01 -7.43
CA TYR A 66 6.70 12.26 -8.48
C TYR A 66 7.17 10.95 -9.08
N LEU A 67 7.18 10.86 -10.39
CA LEU A 67 7.62 9.70 -11.16
C LEU A 67 8.73 10.11 -12.12
N SER A 68 9.80 9.33 -12.15
CA SER A 68 10.90 9.49 -13.12
C SER A 68 11.35 8.14 -13.63
N ALA A 69 11.61 8.00 -14.93
CA ALA A 69 12.17 6.79 -15.50
C ALA A 69 13.58 7.05 -16.04
N TYR A 70 14.44 6.05 -15.87
CA TYR A 70 15.83 6.07 -16.32
C TYR A 70 16.18 4.75 -16.99
N SER A 71 17.01 4.82 -18.02
CA SER A 71 17.60 3.64 -18.66
C SER A 71 18.99 3.37 -18.10
N TYR A 72 19.33 2.11 -17.89
CA TYR A 72 20.69 1.70 -17.55
C TYR A 72 21.03 0.36 -18.21
N SER A 73 22.30 -0.02 -18.22
CA SER A 73 22.72 -1.33 -18.73
C SER A 73 23.96 -1.81 -17.97
N TYR A 74 24.15 -3.12 -17.89
CA TYR A 74 25.37 -3.73 -17.34
C TYR A 74 26.55 -3.72 -18.33
N GLN A 75 26.37 -3.15 -19.52
CA GLN A 75 27.41 -3.07 -20.55
C GLN A 75 28.65 -2.31 -20.03
N GLY A 76 29.81 -2.95 -20.20
CA GLY A 76 31.11 -2.40 -19.83
C GLY A 76 31.41 -2.39 -18.32
N MET A 77 30.67 -3.14 -17.50
CA MET A 77 31.01 -3.35 -16.08
C MET A 77 31.99 -4.51 -15.90
N SER A 78 32.81 -4.48 -14.84
CA SER A 78 33.76 -5.54 -14.51
C SER A 78 33.04 -6.85 -14.13
N ASP A 79 33.67 -7.98 -14.48
CA ASP A 79 33.01 -9.28 -14.44
C ASP A 79 32.75 -9.79 -13.01
N GLU A 80 33.60 -9.50 -12.03
CA GLU A 80 33.54 -10.16 -10.73
C GLU A 80 32.29 -9.80 -9.91
N GLU A 81 31.85 -8.54 -9.93
CA GLU A 81 30.68 -8.06 -9.16
C GLU A 81 29.36 -8.16 -9.93
N THR A 82 29.40 -8.30 -11.27
CA THR A 82 28.21 -8.25 -12.13
C THR A 82 27.93 -9.52 -12.91
N SER A 83 28.73 -10.58 -12.75
CA SER A 83 28.61 -11.85 -13.49
C SER A 83 27.19 -12.42 -13.46
N ARG A 84 26.54 -12.44 -12.30
CA ARG A 84 25.15 -12.94 -12.18
C ARG A 84 24.17 -12.06 -12.96
N GLN A 85 24.31 -10.74 -12.85
CA GLN A 85 23.44 -9.79 -13.54
C GLN A 85 23.63 -9.86 -15.05
N LYS A 86 24.87 -10.04 -15.54
CA LYS A 86 25.13 -10.27 -16.96
C LYS A 86 24.49 -11.55 -17.49
N ILE A 87 24.49 -12.63 -16.71
CA ILE A 87 23.78 -13.88 -17.09
C ILE A 87 22.26 -13.64 -17.16
N LEU A 88 21.70 -12.90 -16.20
CA LEU A 88 20.26 -12.65 -16.11
C LEU A 88 19.74 -11.68 -17.19
N TYR A 89 20.48 -10.61 -17.46
CA TYR A 89 20.01 -9.48 -18.27
C TYR A 89 20.75 -9.33 -19.61
N GLY A 90 21.91 -9.96 -19.76
CA GLY A 90 22.81 -9.75 -20.90
C GLY A 90 23.28 -8.30 -21.01
N ASP A 91 23.45 -7.84 -22.24
CA ASP A 91 23.72 -6.44 -22.58
C ASP A 91 22.44 -5.59 -22.76
N SER A 92 21.28 -6.14 -22.40
CA SER A 92 19.99 -5.48 -22.62
C SER A 92 19.90 -4.20 -21.78
N PRO A 93 19.43 -3.08 -22.35
CA PRO A 93 19.10 -1.91 -21.56
C PRO A 93 17.86 -2.20 -20.71
N LEU A 94 17.92 -1.77 -19.46
CA LEU A 94 16.92 -1.95 -18.43
C LEU A 94 16.34 -0.61 -18.03
N VAL A 95 15.10 -0.60 -17.55
CA VAL A 95 14.41 0.60 -17.08
C VAL A 95 14.21 0.51 -15.58
N ILE A 96 14.57 1.58 -14.88
CA ILE A 96 14.26 1.80 -13.46
C ILE A 96 13.32 3.00 -13.34
N VAL A 97 12.32 2.87 -12.47
CA VAL A 97 11.33 3.89 -12.16
C VAL A 97 11.54 4.35 -10.73
N MET A 98 11.57 5.66 -10.54
CA MET A 98 11.67 6.28 -9.23
C MET A 98 10.36 6.90 -8.84
N LEU A 99 9.89 6.57 -7.63
CA LEU A 99 8.72 7.15 -7.00
C LEU A 99 9.16 7.99 -5.80
N GLU A 100 8.63 9.21 -5.73
CA GLU A 100 8.96 10.13 -4.65
C GLU A 100 7.70 10.83 -4.13
N SER A 101 7.66 11.04 -2.81
CA SER A 101 6.62 11.86 -2.19
C SER A 101 6.96 13.36 -2.29
N PRO A 102 6.02 14.22 -2.69
CA PRO A 102 6.18 15.67 -2.62
C PRO A 102 6.48 16.17 -1.20
N SER A 103 6.02 15.46 -0.18
CA SER A 103 6.19 15.82 1.23
C SER A 103 7.65 15.73 1.70
N HIS A 104 8.46 14.94 1.00
CA HIS A 104 9.92 14.85 1.19
C HIS A 104 10.69 15.77 0.24
N ALA A 105 10.02 16.36 -0.74
CA ALA A 105 10.52 17.53 -1.48
C ALA A 105 10.39 18.84 -0.66
N LYS A 106 10.25 18.75 0.68
CA LYS A 106 10.34 19.89 1.58
C LYS A 106 11.77 20.42 1.54
N THR A 107 11.98 21.45 0.72
CA THR A 107 12.99 22.47 0.93
C THR A 107 13.05 22.84 2.41
N TYR A 108 14.16 22.52 3.08
CA TYR A 108 14.44 23.09 4.38
C TYR A 108 14.45 24.60 4.23
N THR A 109 13.51 25.24 4.89
CA THR A 109 13.40 26.68 4.91
C THR A 109 14.18 27.13 6.14
N ARG A 110 15.41 27.64 5.96
CA ARG A 110 16.13 28.29 7.05
C ARG A 110 15.73 29.76 7.08
N LEU A 111 15.55 30.28 8.29
CA LEU A 111 15.59 31.72 8.50
C LEU A 111 17.07 32.11 8.52
N ASP A 112 17.45 33.11 7.72
CA ASP A 112 18.78 33.69 7.81
C ASP A 112 18.93 34.45 9.15
N GLU A 113 20.15 34.95 9.42
CA GLU A 113 20.46 35.72 10.63
C GLU A 113 19.63 37.02 10.76
N LYS A 114 18.90 37.41 9.71
CA LYS A 114 18.00 38.58 9.66
C LYS A 114 16.51 38.19 9.73
N GLY A 115 16.20 36.90 9.92
CA GLY A 115 14.83 36.40 9.99
C GLY A 115 14.12 36.30 8.64
N GLN A 116 14.84 36.35 7.53
CA GLN A 116 14.27 36.18 6.19
C GLN A 116 14.29 34.71 5.78
N THR A 117 13.21 34.31 5.11
CA THR A 117 13.01 32.96 4.58
C THR A 117 13.98 32.71 3.42
N VAL A 118 14.96 31.82 3.59
CA VAL A 118 15.86 31.42 2.51
C VAL A 118 15.62 29.95 2.18
N THR A 119 15.27 29.68 0.93
CA THR A 119 15.09 28.32 0.40
C THR A 119 16.45 27.71 0.12
N ASP A 120 16.87 26.74 0.93
CA ASP A 120 18.15 26.05 0.69
C ASP A 120 17.99 24.99 -0.40
N THR A 121 18.43 25.30 -1.62
CA THR A 121 18.40 24.39 -2.77
C THR A 121 19.66 23.52 -2.89
N LYS A 122 20.66 23.70 -2.01
CA LYS A 122 21.94 22.99 -2.10
C LYS A 122 22.09 22.00 -0.93
N GLY A 123 21.60 20.77 -1.14
CA GLY A 123 21.89 19.67 -0.23
C GLY A 123 20.69 18.81 0.20
N SER A 124 19.54 18.89 -0.47
CA SER A 124 18.45 17.96 -0.21
C SER A 124 18.87 16.54 -0.62
N SER A 125 19.34 15.72 0.32
CA SER A 125 19.33 14.26 0.18
C SER A 125 17.86 13.84 0.15
N PHE A 126 17.45 13.24 -0.95
CA PHE A 126 16.12 12.70 -1.11
C PHE A 126 16.11 11.32 -0.45
N ASP A 127 16.01 11.28 0.87
CA ASP A 127 16.08 10.01 1.63
C ASP A 127 14.76 9.20 1.60
N GLY A 128 13.77 9.61 0.79
CA GLY A 128 12.46 8.94 0.61
C GLY A 128 12.16 8.52 -0.84
N LYS A 129 13.18 8.03 -1.55
CA LYS A 129 13.09 7.56 -2.94
C LYS A 129 12.88 6.05 -2.99
N SER A 130 11.82 5.60 -3.65
CA SER A 130 11.68 4.20 -4.04
C SER A 130 12.21 4.03 -5.46
N ALA A 131 13.29 3.27 -5.62
CA ALA A 131 13.84 2.91 -6.93
C ALA A 131 13.41 1.48 -7.25
N LEU A 132 12.57 1.32 -8.26
CA LEU A 132 11.96 0.05 -8.65
C LEU A 132 12.36 -0.28 -10.08
N ASP A 133 12.81 -1.50 -10.33
CA ASP A 133 12.93 -1.98 -11.70
C ASP A 133 11.52 -1.95 -12.35
N LEU A 134 11.45 -1.75 -13.67
CA LEU A 134 10.16 -1.51 -14.36
C LEU A 134 9.12 -2.62 -14.11
N GLU A 135 9.57 -3.85 -13.92
CA GLU A 135 8.71 -4.99 -13.59
C GLU A 135 8.12 -4.88 -12.16
N ASP A 136 8.95 -4.55 -11.15
CA ASP A 136 8.46 -4.28 -9.79
C ASP A 136 7.52 -3.07 -9.73
N PHE A 137 7.79 -2.05 -10.54
CA PHE A 137 6.92 -0.89 -10.67
C PHE A 137 5.53 -1.30 -11.19
N TYR A 138 5.46 -2.08 -12.28
CA TYR A 138 4.18 -2.53 -12.83
C TYR A 138 3.41 -3.47 -11.89
N HIS A 139 4.12 -4.34 -11.18
CA HIS A 139 3.53 -5.17 -10.14
C HIS A 139 3.00 -4.35 -8.95
N LEU A 140 3.71 -3.30 -8.55
CA LEU A 140 3.29 -2.41 -7.47
C LEU A 140 2.03 -1.63 -7.84
N ILE A 141 2.04 -0.96 -8.99
CA ILE A 141 0.93 -0.06 -9.36
C ILE A 141 -0.35 -0.83 -9.67
N GLY A 142 -0.25 -2.12 -10.00
CA GLY A 142 -1.41 -3.01 -10.08
C GLY A 142 -2.22 -3.06 -8.78
N GLY A 143 -1.59 -2.81 -7.62
CA GLY A 143 -2.26 -2.72 -6.32
C GLY A 143 -2.86 -1.35 -5.97
N ILE A 144 -2.72 -0.36 -6.85
CA ILE A 144 -3.11 1.03 -6.59
C ILE A 144 -4.21 1.42 -7.56
N GLU A 145 -5.31 1.94 -7.04
CA GLU A 145 -6.40 2.50 -7.81
C GLU A 145 -6.44 4.01 -7.61
N PRO A 146 -6.13 4.83 -8.63
CA PRO A 146 -5.81 6.24 -8.45
C PRO A 146 -7.02 7.12 -8.09
N GLY A 147 -8.22 6.55 -8.09
CA GLY A 147 -9.48 7.24 -7.92
C GLY A 147 -9.86 8.07 -9.14
N GLU A 148 -11.16 8.11 -9.44
CA GLU A 148 -11.69 8.82 -10.61
C GLU A 148 -12.88 9.69 -10.20
N PHE A 149 -13.05 10.85 -10.85
CA PHE A 149 -14.17 11.76 -10.67
C PHE A 149 -14.54 12.46 -11.97
N LEU A 150 -15.77 12.97 -12.06
CA LEU A 150 -16.25 13.70 -13.22
C LEU A 150 -16.25 15.20 -12.95
N VAL A 151 -15.80 15.97 -13.95
CA VAL A 151 -15.97 17.43 -13.99
C VAL A 151 -16.65 17.79 -15.30
N GLY A 152 -17.96 18.00 -15.26
CA GLY A 152 -18.77 18.01 -16.48
C GLY A 152 -18.81 16.60 -17.07
N GLU A 153 -18.44 16.47 -18.34
CA GLU A 153 -18.31 15.17 -19.04
C GLU A 153 -16.88 14.62 -19.00
N GLU A 154 -15.90 15.40 -18.51
CA GLU A 154 -14.51 14.99 -18.48
C GLU A 154 -14.21 14.10 -17.27
N LYS A 155 -13.62 12.93 -17.54
CA LYS A 155 -13.11 12.02 -16.54
C LYS A 155 -11.75 12.51 -16.03
N ASN A 156 -11.65 12.70 -14.72
CA ASN A 156 -10.45 13.17 -14.04
C ASN A 156 -10.00 12.16 -12.99
N MET A 157 -8.73 12.21 -12.63
CA MET A 157 -8.08 11.27 -11.72
C MET A 157 -7.75 11.95 -10.40
N LEU A 158 -8.01 11.29 -9.27
CA LEU A 158 -7.74 11.88 -7.96
C LEU A 158 -6.24 11.99 -7.67
N LEU A 159 -5.46 10.97 -8.02
CA LEU A 159 -4.00 11.02 -7.93
C LEU A 159 -3.39 12.03 -8.90
N ASN A 160 -2.48 12.89 -8.44
CA ASN A 160 -1.67 13.72 -9.32
C ASN A 160 -0.28 13.12 -9.53
N VAL A 161 0.18 13.06 -10.78
CA VAL A 161 1.53 12.61 -11.13
C VAL A 161 2.33 13.79 -11.65
N PHE A 162 3.47 14.02 -11.01
CA PHE A 162 4.46 14.98 -11.44
C PHE A 162 5.67 14.24 -12.00
N PHE A 163 6.35 14.83 -12.98
CA PHE A 163 7.61 14.27 -13.45
C PHE A 163 8.74 14.85 -12.62
N GLY A 164 9.73 14.01 -12.28
CA GLY A 164 10.94 14.52 -11.66
C GLY A 164 11.74 15.42 -12.60
N SER A 165 12.85 15.95 -12.10
CA SER A 165 13.67 16.94 -12.81
C SER A 165 15.17 16.75 -12.62
N LYS A 166 15.60 15.66 -11.98
CA LYS A 166 16.98 15.48 -11.55
C LYS A 166 17.56 14.16 -12.05
N ASN A 167 18.85 14.18 -12.35
CA ASN A 167 19.64 12.96 -12.50
C ASN A 167 19.82 12.27 -11.16
N VAL A 168 20.15 10.99 -11.19
CA VAL A 168 20.28 10.15 -9.99
C VAL A 168 21.50 9.25 -10.07
N LEU A 169 22.19 9.08 -8.94
CA LEU A 169 23.26 8.10 -8.83
C LEU A 169 22.66 6.74 -8.45
N LEU A 170 22.75 5.76 -9.35
CA LEU A 170 22.35 4.39 -9.04
C LEU A 170 23.52 3.64 -8.41
N SER A 171 23.50 3.53 -7.08
CA SER A 171 24.59 2.94 -6.28
C SER A 171 24.93 1.50 -6.68
N ARG A 172 23.92 0.68 -7.05
CA ARG A 172 24.09 -0.72 -7.48
C ARG A 172 25.08 -0.89 -8.63
N ILE A 173 25.21 0.12 -9.48
CA ILE A 173 26.12 0.11 -10.63
C ILE A 173 27.11 1.28 -10.60
N ASN A 174 27.10 2.07 -9.53
CA ASN A 174 27.88 3.28 -9.34
C ASN A 174 27.92 4.20 -10.57
N ARG A 175 26.75 4.44 -11.20
CA ARG A 175 26.61 5.33 -12.37
C ARG A 175 25.54 6.38 -12.16
N GLU A 176 25.82 7.58 -12.64
CA GLU A 176 24.81 8.63 -12.77
C GLU A 176 23.91 8.32 -13.96
N LEU A 177 22.60 8.34 -13.71
CA LEU A 177 21.56 8.14 -14.71
C LEU A 177 20.94 9.48 -15.03
N SER A 178 20.82 9.76 -16.33
CA SER A 178 20.15 10.94 -16.83
C SER A 178 18.65 10.71 -16.94
N LEU A 179 17.87 11.67 -16.46
CA LEU A 179 16.41 11.62 -16.57
C LEU A 179 16.00 11.59 -18.05
N ASP A 180 15.17 10.60 -18.41
CA ASP A 180 14.55 10.54 -19.73
C ASP A 180 13.06 10.85 -19.62
N LEU A 181 12.68 12.06 -20.00
CA LEU A 181 11.28 12.52 -19.96
C LEU A 181 10.39 11.77 -20.95
N ASN A 182 10.91 11.34 -22.10
CA ASN A 182 10.14 10.59 -23.09
C ASN A 182 9.89 9.18 -22.59
N LEU A 183 10.89 8.55 -21.97
CA LEU A 183 10.73 7.25 -21.32
C LEU A 183 9.77 7.35 -20.13
N THR A 184 9.89 8.40 -19.32
CA THR A 184 8.97 8.68 -18.20
C THR A 184 7.53 8.78 -18.71
N GLU A 185 7.29 9.55 -19.76
CA GLU A 185 5.99 9.65 -20.42
C GLU A 185 5.53 8.31 -20.98
N THR A 186 6.41 7.54 -21.61
CA THR A 186 6.09 6.21 -22.13
C THR A 186 5.61 5.30 -21.00
N VAL A 187 6.36 5.20 -19.90
CA VAL A 187 6.00 4.39 -18.72
C VAL A 187 4.66 4.82 -18.10
N VAL A 188 4.42 6.14 -18.03
CA VAL A 188 3.17 6.73 -17.50
C VAL A 188 1.98 6.45 -18.41
N ASN A 189 2.17 6.53 -19.71
CA ASN A 189 1.12 6.24 -20.69
C ASN A 189 0.85 4.73 -20.80
N THR A 190 1.83 3.87 -20.56
CA THR A 190 1.63 2.42 -20.62
C THR A 190 1.09 1.83 -19.33
N SER A 191 1.16 2.56 -18.22
CA SER A 191 0.47 2.24 -16.96
C SER A 191 -1.00 2.66 -16.97
N LEU A 192 -1.55 3.03 -18.14
CA LEU A 192 -2.96 3.34 -18.32
C LEU A 192 -3.85 2.17 -17.89
N PRO A 193 -4.95 2.44 -17.17
CA PRO A 193 -5.59 3.74 -16.89
C PRO A 193 -5.08 4.49 -15.64
N LEU A 194 -4.01 4.03 -14.99
CA LEU A 194 -3.65 4.49 -13.64
C LEU A 194 -3.00 5.87 -13.58
N PHE A 195 -2.40 6.34 -14.68
CA PHE A 195 -1.67 7.61 -14.72
C PHE A 195 -1.90 8.45 -15.97
N ASN A 196 -3.06 8.33 -16.65
CA ASN A 196 -3.36 9.12 -17.85
C ASN A 196 -3.23 10.63 -17.57
N ARG A 197 -2.26 11.31 -18.20
CA ARG A 197 -2.05 12.76 -18.03
C ARG A 197 -3.24 13.61 -18.46
N GLU A 198 -3.97 13.21 -19.49
CA GLU A 198 -5.12 13.97 -19.99
C GLU A 198 -6.20 14.14 -18.91
N ASN A 199 -6.22 13.23 -17.93
CA ASN A 199 -7.18 13.18 -16.83
C ASN A 199 -6.65 13.81 -15.52
N GLN A 200 -5.47 14.47 -15.52
CA GLN A 200 -4.82 14.97 -14.29
C GLN A 200 -4.96 16.48 -14.06
N LYS A 201 -6.10 17.08 -14.43
CA LYS A 201 -6.31 18.50 -14.17
C LYS A 201 -6.45 18.77 -12.65
N ILE A 202 -5.92 19.92 -12.21
CA ILE A 202 -6.07 20.36 -10.82
C ILE A 202 -7.45 20.97 -10.64
N HIS A 203 -8.25 20.40 -9.75
CA HIS A 203 -9.61 20.85 -9.44
C HIS A 203 -9.72 21.24 -7.97
N SER A 204 -10.74 22.02 -7.60
CA SER A 204 -11.05 22.35 -6.21
C SER A 204 -11.54 21.13 -5.43
N PHE A 205 -11.27 21.07 -4.12
CA PHE A 205 -11.67 19.96 -3.23
C PHE A 205 -13.12 19.47 -3.39
N GLY A 206 -14.07 20.39 -3.50
CA GLY A 206 -15.49 20.05 -3.67
C GLY A 206 -15.80 19.20 -4.92
N LYS A 207 -14.93 19.17 -5.93
CA LYS A 207 -15.12 18.39 -7.17
C LYS A 207 -14.72 16.92 -7.02
N TYR A 208 -13.86 16.59 -6.07
CA TYR A 208 -13.35 15.23 -5.88
C TYR A 208 -13.59 14.67 -4.48
N LYS A 209 -14.37 15.37 -3.65
CA LYS A 209 -14.62 15.01 -2.24
C LYS A 209 -15.19 13.60 -2.03
N GLU A 210 -15.94 13.08 -3.00
CA GLU A 210 -16.57 11.74 -2.94
C GLU A 210 -15.70 10.64 -3.56
N SER A 211 -14.64 11.02 -4.25
CA SER A 211 -13.76 10.06 -4.92
C SER A 211 -12.70 9.56 -3.97
N ASN A 212 -12.28 8.32 -4.18
CA ASN A 212 -11.29 7.67 -3.34
C ASN A 212 -10.20 7.03 -4.19
N LEU A 213 -8.96 7.19 -3.74
CA LEU A 213 -7.81 6.43 -4.14
C LEU A 213 -7.76 5.19 -3.23
N TYR A 214 -7.61 4.00 -3.80
CA TYR A 214 -7.46 2.78 -3.02
C TYR A 214 -6.05 2.22 -3.17
N ILE A 215 -5.46 1.80 -2.07
CA ILE A 215 -4.22 1.04 -2.05
C ILE A 215 -4.54 -0.28 -1.38
N PHE A 216 -4.55 -1.33 -2.19
CA PHE A 216 -4.89 -2.68 -1.74
C PHE A 216 -3.66 -3.34 -1.15
N ILE A 217 -3.77 -3.81 0.09
CA ILE A 217 -2.68 -4.49 0.79
C ILE A 217 -3.06 -5.89 1.23
N GLU A 218 -2.09 -6.80 1.19
CA GLU A 218 -2.16 -8.12 1.81
C GLU A 218 -0.94 -8.35 2.70
N SER A 219 -1.04 -9.29 3.64
CA SER A 219 0.04 -9.60 4.57
C SER A 219 0.59 -11.00 4.40
N GLU A 220 1.89 -11.19 4.61
CA GLU A 220 2.52 -12.50 4.70
C GLU A 220 3.48 -12.51 5.90
N ILE A 221 3.48 -13.61 6.65
CA ILE A 221 4.55 -13.92 7.61
C ILE A 221 5.27 -15.14 7.06
N THR A 222 6.55 -14.97 6.71
CA THR A 222 7.32 -16.08 6.15
C THR A 222 7.58 -17.17 7.21
N PRO A 223 7.97 -18.39 6.81
CA PRO A 223 8.39 -19.42 7.76
C PRO A 223 9.54 -18.98 8.68
N GLN A 224 10.34 -18.00 8.27
CA GLN A 224 11.43 -17.39 9.04
C GLN A 224 10.95 -16.25 9.96
N GLY A 225 9.65 -15.96 10.00
CA GLY A 225 9.06 -14.89 10.80
C GLY A 225 9.17 -13.49 10.20
N GLN A 226 9.59 -13.36 8.93
CA GLN A 226 9.65 -12.06 8.27
C GLN A 226 8.25 -11.57 7.93
N LYS A 227 7.91 -10.35 8.34
CA LYS A 227 6.65 -9.69 8.01
C LYS A 227 6.77 -9.02 6.65
N ARG A 228 5.82 -9.28 5.77
CA ARG A 228 5.76 -8.72 4.42
C ARG A 228 4.40 -8.10 4.15
N VAL A 229 4.41 -6.90 3.59
CA VAL A 229 3.22 -6.25 3.06
C VAL A 229 3.28 -6.31 1.54
N TRP A 230 2.23 -6.84 0.94
CA TRP A 230 2.06 -6.92 -0.51
C TRP A 230 1.20 -5.75 -0.97
N ILE A 231 1.64 -5.04 -2.02
CA ILE A 231 0.85 -4.07 -2.77
C ILE A 231 0.91 -4.52 -4.22
N GLY A 232 -0.24 -4.92 -4.77
CA GLY A 232 -0.27 -5.62 -6.06
C GLY A 232 0.51 -6.93 -5.95
N ASP A 233 1.50 -7.18 -6.81
CA ASP A 233 2.38 -8.35 -6.70
C ASP A 233 3.77 -8.03 -6.12
N THR A 234 3.99 -6.79 -5.69
CA THR A 234 5.25 -6.37 -5.07
C THR A 234 5.13 -6.45 -3.55
N TYR A 235 6.14 -6.99 -2.88
CA TYR A 235 6.17 -7.09 -1.43
C TYR A 235 7.30 -6.27 -0.81
N PHE A 236 7.05 -5.81 0.42
CA PHE A 236 8.01 -5.05 1.21
C PHE A 236 8.18 -5.71 2.57
N VAL A 237 9.43 -5.91 2.98
CA VAL A 237 9.76 -6.48 4.30
C VAL A 237 9.69 -5.39 5.37
N ILE A 238 8.86 -5.60 6.38
CA ILE A 238 8.61 -4.63 7.45
C ILE A 238 9.33 -5.08 8.74
N PRO A 239 9.99 -4.18 9.49
CA PRO A 239 10.03 -2.72 9.31
C PRO A 239 11.16 -2.20 8.40
N ASP A 240 12.05 -3.07 7.92
CA ASP A 240 13.29 -2.68 7.22
C ASP A 240 13.07 -1.70 6.07
N LYS A 241 12.07 -1.97 5.21
CA LYS A 241 11.77 -1.14 4.04
C LYS A 241 11.14 0.22 4.36
N LEU A 242 10.53 0.37 5.55
CA LEU A 242 10.07 1.67 6.04
C LEU A 242 11.24 2.48 6.59
N SER A 243 12.08 1.86 7.42
CA SER A 243 13.26 2.51 7.98
C SER A 243 14.25 2.94 6.89
N GLY A 244 14.29 2.22 5.78
CA GLY A 244 15.10 2.56 4.60
C GLY A 244 14.48 3.58 3.64
N GLY A 245 13.29 4.13 3.92
CA GLY A 245 12.63 5.15 3.10
C GLY A 245 12.03 4.66 1.76
N GLU A 246 12.11 3.36 1.47
CA GLU A 246 11.64 2.78 0.19
C GLU A 246 10.11 2.85 0.02
N LEU A 247 9.39 3.07 1.12
CA LEU A 247 7.92 3.20 1.17
C LEU A 247 7.46 4.65 1.37
N ASP A 248 8.37 5.62 1.44
CA ASP A 248 8.04 7.03 1.72
C ASP A 248 7.17 7.67 0.64
N PHE A 249 7.20 7.14 -0.59
CA PHE A 249 6.29 7.56 -1.65
C PHE A 249 4.81 7.39 -1.25
N LEU A 250 4.48 6.40 -0.40
CA LEU A 250 3.13 6.19 0.12
C LEU A 250 2.65 7.36 1.00
N VAL A 251 3.57 8.11 1.61
CA VAL A 251 3.23 9.35 2.34
C VAL A 251 2.69 10.40 1.38
N GLY A 252 3.16 10.42 0.12
CA GLY A 252 2.64 11.30 -0.93
C GLY A 252 1.19 10.99 -1.31
N PHE A 253 0.75 9.74 -1.11
CA PHE A 253 -0.64 9.35 -1.27
C PHE A 253 -1.52 9.66 -0.05
N SER A 254 -0.94 10.07 1.09
CA SER A 254 -1.71 10.30 2.32
C SER A 254 -2.69 11.47 2.13
N SER A 255 -3.98 11.14 2.04
CA SER A 255 -5.09 12.04 1.75
C SER A 255 -6.37 11.59 2.45
N PRO A 256 -7.27 12.50 2.87
CA PRO A 256 -8.59 12.12 3.37
C PRO A 256 -9.38 11.26 2.37
N ASN A 257 -9.02 11.36 1.08
CA ASN A 257 -9.59 10.61 -0.01
C ASN A 257 -8.73 9.40 -0.42
N THR A 258 -7.73 9.01 0.38
CA THR A 258 -6.96 7.78 0.17
C THR A 258 -7.34 6.75 1.22
N GLN A 259 -7.60 5.52 0.76
CA GLN A 259 -7.93 4.38 1.59
C GLN A 259 -6.93 3.25 1.39
N ILE A 260 -6.18 2.90 2.44
CA ILE A 260 -5.50 1.61 2.50
C ILE A 260 -6.54 0.56 2.85
N VAL A 261 -6.70 -0.45 1.99
CA VAL A 261 -7.69 -1.52 2.16
C VAL A 261 -6.95 -2.83 2.34
N TYR A 262 -7.07 -3.42 3.52
CA TYR A 262 -6.52 -4.74 3.81
C TYR A 262 -7.43 -5.84 3.27
N LEU A 263 -6.86 -6.68 2.41
CA LEU A 263 -7.57 -7.76 1.70
C LEU A 263 -7.33 -9.14 2.32
N GLY A 264 -6.47 -9.25 3.33
CA GLY A 264 -6.21 -10.47 4.08
C GLY A 264 -4.78 -10.98 3.93
N GLU A 265 -4.58 -12.23 4.29
CA GLU A 265 -3.30 -12.91 4.14
C GLU A 265 -3.04 -13.33 2.69
N TYR A 266 -1.81 -13.09 2.23
CA TYR A 266 -1.33 -13.54 0.93
C TYR A 266 -0.87 -15.00 1.00
N SER A 267 -1.35 -15.84 0.06
CA SER A 267 -0.99 -17.25 -0.03
C SER A 267 -0.26 -17.59 -1.34
N LYS A 268 1.03 -17.93 -1.25
CA LYS A 268 1.86 -18.31 -2.42
C LYS A 268 2.12 -19.83 -2.54
N GLU A 269 1.66 -20.65 -1.59
CA GLU A 269 2.08 -22.06 -1.49
C GLU A 269 1.86 -22.90 -2.76
N SER A 270 0.74 -22.69 -3.47
CA SER A 270 0.45 -23.38 -4.74
C SER A 270 -0.65 -22.67 -5.52
N PRO A 271 -0.77 -22.88 -6.85
CA PRO A 271 -1.87 -22.30 -7.64
C PRO A 271 -3.24 -22.61 -7.04
N LYS A 272 -3.44 -23.86 -6.61
CA LYS A 272 -4.70 -24.36 -6.04
C LYS A 272 -5.06 -23.72 -4.70
N LYS A 273 -4.08 -23.18 -3.97
CA LYS A 273 -4.27 -22.51 -2.67
C LYS A 273 -4.18 -20.98 -2.77
N ASN A 274 -3.86 -20.44 -3.94
CA ASN A 274 -3.74 -19.00 -4.12
C ASN A 274 -5.14 -18.37 -4.14
N LYS A 275 -5.39 -17.49 -3.17
CA LYS A 275 -6.69 -16.87 -2.95
C LYS A 275 -7.17 -16.04 -4.15
N ARG A 276 -6.26 -15.35 -4.84
CA ARG A 276 -6.58 -14.53 -6.02
C ARG A 276 -7.03 -15.42 -7.18
N ILE A 277 -6.29 -16.49 -7.47
CA ILE A 277 -6.66 -17.48 -8.51
C ILE A 277 -8.02 -18.09 -8.23
N GLN A 278 -8.27 -18.55 -7.00
CA GLN A 278 -9.56 -19.15 -6.62
C GLN A 278 -10.73 -18.18 -6.80
N PHE A 279 -10.53 -16.92 -6.40
CA PHE A 279 -11.53 -15.88 -6.61
C PHE A 279 -11.80 -15.66 -8.10
N PHE A 280 -10.75 -15.52 -8.92
CA PHE A 280 -10.90 -15.32 -10.37
C PHE A 280 -11.65 -16.48 -11.03
N GLN A 281 -11.34 -17.72 -10.68
CA GLN A 281 -12.04 -18.90 -11.19
C GLN A 281 -13.52 -18.92 -10.79
N THR A 282 -13.81 -18.66 -9.51
CA THR A 282 -15.18 -18.74 -8.97
C THR A 282 -16.10 -17.63 -9.49
N ASN A 283 -15.53 -16.47 -9.87
CA ASN A 283 -16.28 -15.30 -10.32
C ASN A 283 -16.24 -15.08 -11.85
N GLY A 284 -15.87 -16.11 -12.62
CA GLY A 284 -15.92 -16.08 -14.09
C GLY A 284 -14.77 -15.32 -14.77
N PHE A 285 -13.68 -15.04 -14.06
CA PHE A 285 -12.47 -14.43 -14.61
C PHE A 285 -11.42 -15.49 -14.99
N GLU A 286 -11.80 -16.49 -15.79
CA GLU A 286 -10.95 -17.64 -16.12
C GLU A 286 -9.63 -17.25 -16.81
N SER A 287 -9.67 -16.25 -17.71
CA SER A 287 -8.45 -15.74 -18.37
C SER A 287 -7.49 -15.10 -17.37
N ALA A 288 -8.01 -14.38 -16.37
CA ALA A 288 -7.19 -13.77 -15.32
C ALA A 288 -6.55 -14.84 -14.44
N ALA A 289 -7.33 -15.87 -14.06
CA ALA A 289 -6.81 -17.01 -13.31
C ALA A 289 -5.68 -17.73 -14.07
N SER A 290 -5.88 -18.02 -15.35
CA SER A 290 -4.91 -18.72 -16.20
C SER A 290 -3.62 -17.92 -16.38
N ASP A 291 -3.73 -16.61 -16.66
CA ASP A 291 -2.56 -15.76 -16.84
C ASP A 291 -1.80 -15.55 -15.53
N TYR A 292 -2.51 -15.38 -14.40
CA TYR A 292 -1.89 -15.28 -13.09
C TYR A 292 -1.17 -16.58 -12.70
N GLU A 293 -1.79 -17.74 -12.97
CA GLU A 293 -1.16 -19.05 -12.75
C GLU A 293 0.09 -19.22 -13.63
N ARG A 294 -0.01 -18.87 -14.92
CA ARG A 294 1.10 -18.96 -15.87
C ARG A 294 2.26 -18.06 -15.46
N TYR A 295 1.97 -16.83 -15.06
CA TYR A 295 2.99 -15.86 -14.68
C TYR A 295 3.79 -16.34 -13.45
N HIS A 296 3.10 -16.75 -12.39
CA HIS A 296 3.77 -17.07 -11.13
C HIS A 296 4.27 -18.51 -11.00
N PHE A 297 3.67 -19.48 -11.71
CA PHE A 297 3.93 -20.90 -11.47
C PHE A 297 4.40 -21.68 -12.71
N SER A 298 3.85 -21.40 -13.90
CA SER A 298 3.95 -22.34 -15.04
C SER A 298 4.78 -21.87 -16.24
N SER A 299 5.15 -20.58 -16.33
CA SER A 299 6.00 -20.11 -17.43
C SER A 299 7.42 -20.65 -17.28
N TRP A 300 7.84 -21.47 -18.25
CA TRP A 300 9.22 -21.94 -18.39
C TRP A 300 9.46 -22.36 -19.84
N ASP A 301 10.27 -21.59 -20.56
CA ASP A 301 10.62 -21.87 -21.95
C ASP A 301 12.14 -22.13 -22.10
N SER A 302 12.59 -22.25 -23.34
CA SER A 302 14.00 -22.50 -23.66
C SER A 302 14.95 -21.37 -23.22
N VAL A 303 14.50 -20.12 -23.18
CA VAL A 303 15.30 -18.98 -22.70
C VAL A 303 15.51 -19.11 -21.18
N HIS A 304 14.43 -19.43 -20.45
CA HIS A 304 14.52 -19.66 -19.00
C HIS A 304 15.46 -20.82 -18.68
N GLU A 305 15.35 -21.92 -19.42
CA GLU A 305 16.18 -23.12 -19.22
C GLU A 305 17.66 -22.82 -19.46
N ARG A 306 18.00 -22.07 -20.53
CA ARG A 306 19.38 -21.65 -20.81
C ARG A 306 19.96 -20.84 -19.65
N ILE A 307 19.26 -19.80 -19.19
CA ILE A 307 19.72 -18.96 -18.08
C ILE A 307 19.88 -19.79 -16.80
N TYR A 308 18.98 -20.73 -16.54
CA TYR A 308 19.04 -21.60 -15.36
C TYR A 308 20.23 -22.56 -15.34
N GLN A 309 20.73 -22.95 -16.52
CA GLN A 309 21.93 -23.78 -16.65
C GLN A 309 23.21 -22.99 -16.41
N GLU A 310 23.21 -21.69 -16.73
CA GLU A 310 24.37 -20.80 -16.62
C GLU A 310 24.49 -20.12 -15.26
N ILE A 311 23.37 -19.87 -14.58
CA ILE A 311 23.37 -19.11 -13.33
C ILE A 311 23.93 -19.90 -12.13
N PRO A 312 24.79 -19.30 -11.28
CA PRO A 312 25.22 -19.92 -10.05
C PRO A 312 24.03 -20.26 -9.14
N LYS A 313 23.94 -21.52 -8.70
CA LYS A 313 22.82 -22.06 -7.89
C LYS A 313 23.04 -21.87 -6.38
N ASN A 314 23.17 -20.60 -5.98
CA ASN A 314 23.31 -20.19 -4.59
C ASN A 314 21.96 -20.04 -3.86
N LEU A 315 20.83 -20.10 -4.59
CA LEU A 315 19.47 -20.08 -4.06
C LEU A 315 18.80 -21.44 -4.18
N SER A 316 17.62 -21.59 -3.57
CA SER A 316 16.77 -22.76 -3.82
C SER A 316 16.38 -22.83 -5.30
N LYS A 317 15.98 -24.03 -5.76
CA LYS A 317 15.54 -24.23 -7.15
C LYS A 317 14.39 -23.28 -7.52
N GLU A 318 13.39 -23.15 -6.67
CA GLU A 318 12.21 -22.34 -6.95
C GLU A 318 12.52 -20.83 -6.87
N ASP A 319 13.37 -20.41 -5.94
CA ASP A 319 13.81 -19.01 -5.87
C ASP A 319 14.63 -18.62 -7.10
N THR A 320 15.52 -19.50 -7.56
CA THR A 320 16.29 -19.28 -8.80
C THR A 320 15.36 -19.17 -10.01
N LYS A 321 14.34 -20.04 -10.09
CA LYS A 321 13.35 -19.97 -11.18
C LYS A 321 12.54 -18.67 -11.15
N ALA A 322 12.14 -18.23 -9.96
CA ALA A 322 11.41 -16.97 -9.79
C ALA A 322 12.27 -15.77 -10.22
N GLU A 323 13.54 -15.74 -9.85
CA GLU A 323 14.48 -14.68 -10.27
C GLU A 323 14.68 -14.64 -11.79
N ILE A 324 14.77 -15.80 -12.45
CA ILE A 324 14.93 -15.86 -13.92
C ILE A 324 13.68 -15.35 -14.63
N ARG A 325 12.48 -15.77 -14.18
CA ARG A 325 11.21 -15.25 -14.73
C ARG A 325 11.12 -13.74 -14.60
N LYS A 326 11.47 -13.23 -13.42
CA LYS A 326 11.57 -11.79 -13.14
C LYS A 326 12.49 -11.09 -14.13
N ALA A 327 13.70 -11.63 -14.33
CA ALA A 327 14.68 -11.05 -15.22
C ALA A 327 14.25 -11.02 -16.69
N VAL A 328 13.68 -12.13 -17.18
CA VAL A 328 13.14 -12.21 -18.55
C VAL A 328 12.00 -11.22 -18.75
N SER A 329 11.08 -11.13 -17.78
CA SER A 329 9.98 -10.17 -17.78
C SER A 329 10.50 -8.72 -17.81
N LEU A 330 11.47 -8.39 -16.95
CA LEU A 330 12.08 -7.06 -16.89
C LEU A 330 12.76 -6.67 -18.22
N VAL A 331 13.49 -7.58 -18.85
CA VAL A 331 14.14 -7.34 -20.16
C VAL A 331 13.09 -7.05 -21.23
N ASN A 332 12.02 -7.85 -21.28
CA ASN A 332 10.94 -7.68 -22.26
C ASN A 332 10.21 -6.34 -22.07
N LEU A 333 9.84 -6.01 -20.83
CA LEU A 333 9.19 -4.75 -20.47
C LEU A 333 10.08 -3.54 -20.78
N SER A 334 11.35 -3.61 -20.40
CA SER A 334 12.32 -2.52 -20.62
C SER A 334 12.55 -2.29 -22.11
N SER A 335 12.74 -3.36 -22.89
CA SER A 335 12.90 -3.28 -24.33
C SER A 335 11.68 -2.66 -25.00
N ALA A 336 10.47 -3.08 -24.61
CA ALA A 336 9.25 -2.52 -25.19
C ALA A 336 9.08 -1.02 -24.85
N ALA A 337 9.34 -0.62 -23.60
CA ALA A 337 9.27 0.78 -23.17
C ALA A 337 10.31 1.66 -23.91
N LEU A 338 11.55 1.21 -24.02
CA LEU A 338 12.63 1.96 -24.70
C LEU A 338 12.40 2.10 -26.20
N ASN A 339 11.82 1.07 -26.83
CA ASN A 339 11.49 1.08 -28.26
C ASN A 339 10.13 1.73 -28.57
N LYS A 340 9.44 2.30 -27.57
CA LYS A 340 8.09 2.88 -27.69
C LYS A 340 7.09 1.90 -28.32
N ILE A 341 7.30 0.61 -28.09
CA ILE A 341 6.36 -0.42 -28.48
C ILE A 341 5.21 -0.34 -27.48
N PRO A 342 3.94 -0.25 -27.94
CA PRO A 342 2.81 -0.26 -27.03
C PRO A 342 2.92 -1.46 -26.09
N LEU A 343 2.88 -1.22 -24.77
CA LEU A 343 2.81 -2.32 -23.82
C LEU A 343 1.43 -2.94 -23.95
N THR A 344 1.37 -4.08 -24.64
CA THR A 344 0.15 -4.83 -24.86
C THR A 344 -0.16 -5.72 -23.66
N ASP A 345 -1.39 -6.21 -23.62
CA ASP A 345 -1.87 -7.25 -22.71
C ASP A 345 -1.01 -8.53 -22.71
N GLU A 346 -0.09 -8.70 -23.66
CA GLU A 346 0.80 -9.87 -23.72
C GLU A 346 2.03 -9.75 -22.82
N ILE A 347 2.48 -8.52 -22.54
CA ILE A 347 3.71 -8.27 -21.76
C ILE A 347 3.45 -7.62 -20.40
N LEU A 348 2.25 -7.08 -20.17
CA LEU A 348 1.87 -6.52 -18.88
C LEU A 348 1.66 -7.62 -17.82
N PRO A 349 2.02 -7.35 -16.56
CA PRO A 349 1.66 -8.22 -15.43
C PRO A 349 0.15 -8.51 -15.35
N PRO A 350 -0.24 -9.70 -14.84
CA PRO A 350 -1.64 -10.14 -14.83
C PRO A 350 -2.62 -9.16 -14.18
N LEU A 351 -2.24 -8.51 -13.08
CA LEU A 351 -3.13 -7.56 -12.39
C LEU A 351 -3.44 -6.31 -13.21
N LEU A 352 -2.48 -5.83 -14.01
CA LEU A 352 -2.69 -4.69 -14.92
C LEU A 352 -3.50 -5.10 -16.15
N LYS A 353 -3.15 -6.25 -16.75
CA LYS A 353 -3.88 -6.83 -17.88
C LYS A 353 -5.35 -7.08 -17.53
N HIS A 354 -5.61 -7.68 -16.37
CA HIS A 354 -6.95 -8.10 -15.93
C HIS A 354 -7.51 -7.20 -14.83
N ARG A 355 -7.38 -5.87 -14.99
CA ARG A 355 -7.79 -4.88 -13.97
C ARG A 355 -9.22 -5.05 -13.48
N LYS A 356 -10.17 -5.44 -14.34
CA LYS A 356 -11.56 -5.72 -13.94
C LYS A 356 -11.66 -6.87 -12.92
N ALA A 357 -10.90 -7.95 -13.12
CA ALA A 357 -10.87 -9.08 -12.20
C ALA A 357 -10.24 -8.68 -10.86
N TRP A 358 -9.14 -7.93 -10.91
CA TRP A 358 -8.47 -7.40 -9.72
C TRP A 358 -9.36 -6.45 -8.91
N LEU A 359 -10.04 -5.51 -9.57
CA LEU A 359 -10.98 -4.60 -8.92
C LEU A 359 -12.15 -5.34 -8.28
N ALA A 360 -12.66 -6.39 -8.93
CA ALA A 360 -13.69 -7.25 -8.34
C ALA A 360 -13.18 -7.97 -7.08
N TYR A 361 -11.94 -8.46 -7.10
CA TYR A 361 -11.27 -9.06 -5.93
C TYR A 361 -11.15 -8.05 -4.79
N GLY A 362 -10.59 -6.87 -5.07
CA GLY A 362 -10.44 -5.79 -4.09
C GLY A 362 -11.79 -5.37 -3.50
N THR A 363 -12.81 -5.20 -4.33
CA THR A 363 -14.18 -4.83 -3.89
C THR A 363 -14.76 -5.89 -2.96
N HIS A 364 -14.70 -7.17 -3.34
CA HIS A 364 -15.22 -8.27 -2.54
C HIS A 364 -14.57 -8.33 -1.15
N PHE A 365 -13.24 -8.30 -1.08
CA PHE A 365 -12.54 -8.39 0.20
C PHE A 365 -12.56 -7.09 1.00
N SER A 366 -12.76 -5.93 0.35
CA SER A 366 -12.98 -4.65 1.05
C SER A 366 -14.28 -4.59 1.85
N GLN A 367 -15.24 -5.46 1.54
CA GLN A 367 -16.54 -5.56 2.21
C GLN A 367 -16.55 -6.67 3.27
N THR A 368 -15.55 -7.54 3.26
CA THR A 368 -15.43 -8.63 4.23
C THR A 368 -14.88 -8.10 5.54
N ASP A 369 -15.49 -8.51 6.66
CA ASP A 369 -15.04 -8.09 8.00
C ASP A 369 -13.81 -8.88 8.44
N GLN A 370 -12.66 -8.54 7.86
CA GLN A 370 -11.38 -9.17 8.17
C GLN A 370 -10.65 -8.45 9.29
N GLU A 371 -10.15 -9.23 10.24
CA GLU A 371 -9.26 -8.71 11.28
C GLU A 371 -7.90 -8.35 10.68
N VAL A 372 -7.49 -7.11 10.90
CA VAL A 372 -6.19 -6.61 10.46
C VAL A 372 -5.16 -6.99 11.53
N PRO A 373 -4.06 -7.69 11.17
CA PRO A 373 -3.01 -8.02 12.11
C PRO A 373 -2.49 -6.76 12.82
N GLY A 374 -2.32 -6.81 14.14
CA GLY A 374 -1.89 -5.65 14.93
C GLY A 374 -0.58 -5.03 14.44
N TRP A 375 0.34 -5.84 13.92
CA TRP A 375 1.60 -5.38 13.35
C TRP A 375 1.42 -4.54 12.08
N ILE A 376 0.41 -4.81 11.25
CA ILE A 376 0.12 -3.99 10.06
C ILE A 376 -0.22 -2.56 10.50
N VAL A 377 -1.03 -2.43 11.54
CA VAL A 377 -1.41 -1.12 12.07
C VAL A 377 -0.20 -0.43 12.71
N GLN A 378 0.50 -1.13 13.61
CA GLN A 378 1.56 -0.54 14.43
C GLN A 378 2.84 -0.26 13.66
N GLU A 379 3.27 -1.20 12.81
CA GLU A 379 4.57 -1.18 12.14
C GLU A 379 4.49 -0.68 10.70
N PHE A 380 3.32 -0.67 10.05
CA PHE A 380 3.19 -0.22 8.65
C PHE A 380 2.31 1.03 8.48
N LEU A 381 1.04 0.99 8.93
CA LEU A 381 0.09 2.08 8.67
C LEU A 381 0.38 3.33 9.50
N ASN A 382 0.69 3.17 10.80
CA ASN A 382 0.97 4.30 11.69
C ASN A 382 2.20 5.11 11.27
N PRO A 383 3.37 4.50 10.95
CA PRO A 383 4.53 5.24 10.45
C PRO A 383 4.25 6.04 9.17
N LEU A 384 3.39 5.53 8.30
CA LEU A 384 2.99 6.19 7.04
C LEU A 384 1.87 7.23 7.22
N GLY A 385 1.34 7.41 8.43
CA GLY A 385 0.28 8.37 8.73
C GLY A 385 -1.12 7.93 8.35
N TYR A 386 -1.36 6.64 8.08
CA TYR A 386 -2.67 6.04 7.81
C TYR A 386 -3.34 5.56 9.11
N ASN A 387 -3.49 6.46 10.07
CA ASN A 387 -3.87 6.14 11.44
C ASN A 387 -5.38 6.25 11.73
N LYS A 388 -6.20 6.59 10.73
CA LYS A 388 -7.65 6.78 10.91
C LYS A 388 -8.42 5.65 10.26
N ARG A 389 -9.25 4.94 11.04
CA ARG A 389 -10.23 3.99 10.48
C ARG A 389 -11.39 4.73 9.81
N ILE A 390 -11.94 4.12 8.77
CA ILE A 390 -13.01 4.73 7.97
C ILE A 390 -14.39 4.28 8.48
N PRO A 391 -15.34 5.20 8.74
CA PRO A 391 -16.70 4.83 9.09
C PRO A 391 -17.39 4.09 7.94
N ARG A 392 -18.21 3.08 8.24
CA ARG A 392 -19.14 2.49 7.28
C ARG A 392 -20.20 3.56 6.98
N GLN A 393 -20.38 3.89 5.70
CA GLN A 393 -21.56 4.66 5.32
C GLN A 393 -22.76 3.72 5.50
N GLU A 394 -23.71 4.11 6.35
CA GLU A 394 -25.02 3.46 6.35
C GLU A 394 -25.57 3.65 4.94
N GLU A 395 -25.85 2.54 4.24
CA GLU A 395 -26.72 2.58 3.08
C GLU A 395 -28.05 3.13 3.60
N THR A 396 -28.25 4.43 3.45
CA THR A 396 -29.59 4.98 3.46
C THR A 396 -30.26 4.36 2.26
N SER A 397 -30.95 3.26 2.51
CA SER A 397 -31.94 2.70 1.63
C SER A 397 -32.81 3.85 1.17
N LYS A 398 -32.57 4.31 -0.06
CA LYS A 398 -33.53 5.13 -0.79
C LYS A 398 -34.71 4.20 -1.03
N GLU A 399 -35.65 4.20 -0.09
CA GLU A 399 -37.04 3.79 -0.33
C GLU A 399 -37.68 4.72 -1.37
#